data_AF-X1D5Q4-F1
#
_entry.id   AF-X1D5Q4-F1
#
_cell.length_a   1.000
_cell.length_b   1.000
_cell.length_c   1.000
_cell.angle_alpha   90.00
_cell.angle_beta   90.00
_cell.angle_gamma   90.00
#
_symmetry.space_group_name_H-M   'P 1'
#
loop_
_entity.id
_entity.type
_entity.pdbx_description
1 polymer ?
#
loop_
_entity_poly.entity_id
_entity_poly.type
_entity_poly.pdbx_seq_one_letter_code
_entity_poly.pdbx_strand_id
1 'polypeptide(L)' 'YFGGAMMKDSDLILKPLIEQFDTEPILFTINHPPRIKATIYLDEIGLMGALTLVKYKLEENPILV' A
#
# COMPACT_ATOMS: atom_id res chain seq x y z
N TYR A 1 0.74 1.96 -1.54
CA TYR A 1 -0.59 1.35 -1.47
C TYR A 1 -1.12 1.50 -0.06
N PHE A 2 -2.40 1.81 0.10
CA PHE A 2 -3.10 1.83 1.38
C PHE A 2 -3.99 0.59 1.49
N GLY A 3 -4.14 0.03 2.68
CA GLY A 3 -5.00 -1.12 2.94
C GLY A 3 -5.63 -1.06 4.33
N GLY A 4 -6.31 -2.14 4.71
CA GLY A 4 -7.03 -2.23 5.98
C GLY A 4 -8.37 -1.49 5.99
N ALA A 5 -9.05 -1.58 7.14
CA ALA A 5 -10.45 -1.19 7.32
C ALA A 5 -10.73 0.28 6.97
N MET A 6 -9.74 1.15 7.14
CA MET A 6 -9.85 2.57 6.81
C MET A 6 -10.07 2.80 5.30
N MET A 7 -9.66 1.88 4.43
CA MET A 7 -9.82 2.05 2.98
C MET A 7 -11.26 1.82 2.49
N LYS A 8 -12.20 1.45 3.37
CA LYS A 8 -13.64 1.48 3.06
C LYS A 8 -14.13 2.89 2.75
N ASP A 9 -13.51 3.89 3.38
CA ASP A 9 -13.80 5.32 3.16
C ASP A 9 -12.70 5.98 2.31
N SER A 10 -12.12 5.23 1.36
CA SER A 10 -10.95 5.68 0.59
C SER A 10 -11.15 7.00 -0.14
N ASP A 11 -12.36 7.33 -0.57
CA ASP A 11 -12.65 8.61 -1.24
C ASP A 11 -12.41 9.83 -0.32
N LEU A 12 -12.64 9.67 0.99
CA LEU A 12 -12.44 10.73 1.98
C LEU A 12 -10.97 10.86 2.39
N ILE A 13 -10.18 9.78 2.25
CA ILE A 13 -8.80 9.72 2.73
C ILE A 13 -7.80 9.95 1.61
N LEU A 14 -7.94 9.22 0.49
CA LEU A 14 -6.95 9.22 -0.57
C LEU A 14 -6.97 10.50 -1.38
N LYS A 15 -8.15 11.08 -1.63
CA LYS A 15 -8.29 12.30 -2.41
C LYS A 15 -7.49 13.47 -1.83
N PRO A 16 -7.69 13.89 -0.56
CA PRO A 16 -6.91 14.99 0.02
C PRO A 16 -5.42 14.66 0.10
N LEU A 17 -5.05 13.39 0.29
CA LEU A 17 -3.65 12.98 0.30
C LEU A 17 -2.99 13.15 -1.08
N ILE A 18 -3.67 12.71 -2.15
CA ILE A 18 -3.19 12.88 -3.52
C ILE A 18 -3.04 14.37 -3.84
N GLU A 19 -4.06 15.17 -3.52
CA GLU A 19 -4.02 16.62 -3.71
C GLU A 19 -2.82 17.25 -2.98
N GLN A 20 -2.55 16.85 -1.74
CA GLN A 20 -1.38 17.33 -0.98
C GLN A 20 -0.06 16.96 -1.66
N PHE A 21 0.10 15.75 -2.18
CA PHE A 21 1.33 15.35 -2.87
C PHE A 21 1.53 16.06 -4.21
N ASP A 22 0.44 16.48 -4.86
CA ASP A 22 0.47 17.21 -6.13
C ASP A 22 0.75 18.71 -5.92
N THR A 23 0.19 19.32 -4.86
CA THR A 23 0.31 20.77 -4.59
C THR A 23 1.48 21.12 -3.67
N GLU A 24 1.77 20.26 -2.68
CA GLU A 24 2.80 20.44 -1.66
C GLU A 24 3.66 19.17 -1.58
N PRO A 25 4.40 18.84 -2.66
CA PRO A 25 5.22 17.65 -2.70
C PRO A 25 6.28 17.69 -1.59
N ILE A 26 6.44 16.57 -0.90
CA ILE A 26 7.54 16.37 0.05
C ILE A 26 8.85 16.56 -0.72
N LEU A 27 9.84 17.22 -0.12
CA LEU A 27 11.09 17.65 -0.75
C LEU A 27 11.78 16.56 -1.60
N PHE A 28 11.67 15.30 -1.17
CA PHE A 28 12.27 14.13 -1.83
C PHE A 28 11.40 13.49 -2.92
N THR A 29 10.15 13.93 -3.09
CA THR A 29 9.18 13.38 -4.03
C THR A 29 8.88 14.31 -5.21
N ILE A 30 9.47 15.51 -5.26
CA ILE A 30 9.16 16.55 -6.26
C ILE A 30 9.28 16.02 -7.70
N ASN A 31 10.37 15.31 -8.02
CA ASN A 31 10.59 14.80 -9.39
C ASN A 31 9.85 13.49 -9.67
N HIS A 32 9.41 12.79 -8.62
CA HIS A 32 8.81 11.46 -8.71
C HIS A 32 7.73 11.31 -7.62
N PRO A 33 6.59 12.01 -7.75
CA PRO A 33 5.54 11.94 -6.76
C PRO A 33 5.00 10.49 -6.68
N PRO A 34 4.84 9.94 -5.47
CA PRO A 34 4.36 8.57 -5.30
C PRO A 34 2.90 8.47 -5.76
N ARG A 35 2.59 7.42 -6.53
CA ARG A 35 1.20 7.11 -6.89
C ARG A 35 0.49 6.44 -5.72
N ILE A 36 -0.38 7.19 -5.06
CA ILE A 36 -1.22 6.70 -3.97
C ILE A 36 -2.42 5.94 -4.53
N LYS A 37 -2.66 4.73 -4.02
CA LYS A 37 -3.77 3.84 -4.40
C LYS A 37 -4.20 2.98 -3.23
N ALA A 38 -5.48 2.67 -3.13
CA ALA A 38 -5.97 1.58 -2.28
C ALA A 38 -5.53 0.22 -2.88
N THR A 39 -5.22 -0.73 -2.01
CA THR A 39 -5.02 -2.13 -2.40
C THR A 39 -6.37 -2.78 -2.69
N ILE A 40 -6.43 -3.62 -3.71
CA ILE A 40 -7.63 -4.40 -4.04
C ILE A 40 -8.01 -5.40 -2.94
N TYR A 41 -7.04 -5.75 -2.08
CA TYR A 41 -7.21 -6.73 -1.01
C TYR A 41 -7.78 -6.14 0.29
N LEU A 42 -7.93 -4.81 0.38
CA LEU A 42 -8.48 -4.09 1.55
C LEU A 42 -8.07 -4.69 2.91
N ASP A 43 -9.03 -5.27 3.64
CA ASP A 43 -8.88 -5.85 4.98
C ASP A 43 -8.11 -7.19 4.96
N GLU A 44 -8.17 -7.89 3.83
CA GLU A 44 -7.59 -9.22 3.65
C GLU A 44 -6.07 -9.16 3.42
N ILE A 45 -5.52 -7.98 3.12
CA ILE A 45 -4.09 -7.83 2.80
C ILE A 45 -3.17 -8.36 3.91
N GLY A 46 -3.57 -8.20 5.17
CA GLY A 46 -2.82 -8.71 6.32
C GLY A 46 -2.80 -10.24 6.36
N LEU A 47 -3.96 -10.87 6.16
CA LEU A 47 -4.09 -12.32 6.13
C LEU A 47 -3.33 -12.92 4.94
N MET A 48 -3.51 -12.35 3.76
CA MET A 48 -2.83 -12.78 2.54
C MET A 48 -1.31 -12.67 2.66
N GLY A 49 -0.81 -11.57 3.24
CA GLY A 49 0.61 -11.39 3.52
C GLY A 49 1.16 -12.45 4.48
N ALA A 50 0.45 -12.73 5.57
CA ALA A 50 0.84 -13.73 6.55
C ALA A 50 0.91 -15.15 5.94
N LEU A 51 -0.11 -15.54 5.19
CA LEU A 51 -0.15 -16.85 4.51
C LEU A 51 0.95 -16.97 3.46
N THR A 52 1.19 -15.90 2.69
CA THR A 52 2.27 -15.88 1.68
C THR A 52 3.64 -16.05 2.32
N LEU A 53 3.89 -15.38 3.45
CA LEU A 53 5.14 -15.52 4.19
C LEU A 53 5.36 -16.96 4.66
N VAL A 54 4.34 -17.60 5.24
CA VAL A 54 4.43 -19.01 5.68
C VAL A 54 4.70 -19.92 4.48
N LYS A 55 3.96 -19.74 3.39
CA LYS A 55 4.17 -20.52 2.16
C LYS A 55 5.60 -20.38 1.66
N TYR A 56 6.12 -19.16 1.56
CA TYR A 56 7.46 -18.91 1.04
C TYR A 56 8.55 -19.52 1.93
N LYS A 57 8.34 -19.56 3.25
CA LYS A 57 9.25 -20.27 4.17
C LYS A 57 9.26 -21.77 3.93
N LEU A 58 8.10 -22.38 3.69
CA LEU A 58 7.98 -23.83 3.43
C LEU A 58 8.57 -24.22 2.08
N GLU A 59 8.50 -23.32 1.09
CA GLU A 59 9.01 -23.56 -0.27
C GLU A 59 10.48 -23.15 -0.44
N GLU A 60 11.16 -22.71 0.62
CA GLU A 60 12.52 -22.15 0.55
C GLU A 60 12.65 -21.09 -0.56
N ASN A 61 11.62 -20.23 -0.66
CA ASN A 61 11.48 -19.32 -1.78
C ASN A 61 12.64 -18.31 -1.83
N PRO A 62 13.30 -18.12 -2.99
CA PRO A 62 14.48 -17.25 -3.13
C PRO A 62 14.23 -15.77 -2.77
N ILE A 63 12.97 -15.33 -2.69
CA ILE A 63 12.61 -13.98 -2.27
C ILE A 63 12.89 -13.74 -0.77
N LEU A 64 12.93 -14.80 0.04
CA LEU A 64 13.19 -14.72 1.48
C LEU A 64 14.65 -15.02 1.88
N VAL A 65 15.53 -15.25 0.88
CA VAL A 65 16.94 -15.64 1.09
C VAL A 65 17.84 -14.40 1.16
#